data_AF-A0A933U9B8-F1
#
_entry.id   AF-A0A933U9B8-F1
#
_cell.length_a   1.000
_cell.length_b   1.000
_cell.length_c   1.000
_cell.angle_alpha   90.00
_cell.angle_beta   90.00
_cell.angle_gamma   90.00
#
_symmetry.space_group_name_H-M   'P 1'
#
loop_
_entity.id
_entity.type
_entity.pdbx_description
1 polymer ?
#
loop_
_entity_poly.entity_id
_entity_poly.type
_entity_poly.pdbx_seq_one_letter_code
_entity_poly.pdbx_strand_id
1 'polypeptide(L)'
;MAGLDFKAPAGREQEDAAVVAHNTRIGAVLFVIYVAFYGGFMALSAFWPEEMSKPLLGGANVAVWYGFALIVVALVLALIYMRICRKA
;
A
#
# COMPACT_ATOMS: atom_id res chain seq x y z
N MET A 1 22.52 32.45 -37.33
CA MET A 1 21.07 32.16 -37.32
C MET A 1 20.89 30.67 -37.54
N ALA A 2 20.73 29.90 -36.47
CA ALA A 2 20.38 28.48 -36.57
C ALA A 2 19.61 28.13 -35.29
N GLY A 3 18.31 28.42 -35.30
CA GLY A 3 17.38 27.98 -34.28
C GLY A 3 17.14 26.49 -34.49
N LEU A 4 17.83 25.68 -33.70
CA LEU A 4 17.48 24.27 -33.51
C LEU A 4 16.28 24.22 -32.57
N ASP A 5 15.09 24.47 -33.11
CA ASP A 5 13.82 24.27 -32.43
C ASP A 5 13.54 22.76 -32.34
N PHE A 6 14.17 22.11 -31.37
CA PHE A 6 13.83 20.76 -30.93
C PHE A 6 12.69 20.83 -29.92
N LYS A 7 11.54 21.38 -30.31
CA LYS A 7 10.30 21.09 -29.63
C LYS A 7 9.62 19.95 -30.38
N ALA A 8 10.18 18.75 -30.24
CA ALA A 8 9.34 17.56 -30.36
C ALA A 8 8.13 17.83 -29.46
N PRO A 9 6.88 17.68 -29.94
CA PRO A 9 5.79 17.62 -29.00
C PRO A 9 6.15 16.40 -28.15
N ALA A 10 6.61 16.65 -26.92
CA ALA A 10 6.50 15.68 -25.87
C ALA A 10 5.01 15.43 -25.84
N GLY A 11 4.58 14.40 -26.58
CA GLY A 11 3.24 13.89 -26.55
C GLY A 11 3.01 13.71 -25.07
N ARG A 12 2.22 14.60 -24.49
CA ARG A 12 1.73 14.38 -23.16
C ARG A 12 1.00 13.07 -23.34
N GLU A 13 1.58 11.98 -22.85
CA GLU A 13 0.81 10.82 -22.45
C GLU A 13 -0.12 11.36 -21.38
N GLN A 14 -1.19 11.99 -21.86
CA GLN A 14 -2.32 12.39 -21.07
C GLN A 14 -3.03 11.07 -20.88
N GLU A 15 -2.46 10.21 -20.01
CA GLU A 15 -3.20 9.14 -19.38
C GLU A 15 -4.53 9.77 -19.00
N ASP A 16 -5.62 9.20 -19.51
CA ASP A 16 -6.95 9.78 -19.39
C ASP A 16 -7.14 10.23 -17.95
N ALA A 17 -7.36 11.54 -17.73
CA ALA A 17 -7.42 12.09 -16.38
C ALA A 17 -8.50 11.36 -15.53
N ALA A 18 -9.50 10.79 -16.21
CA ALA A 18 -10.50 9.89 -15.65
C ALA A 18 -9.92 8.57 -15.12
N VAL A 19 -9.02 7.92 -15.86
CA VAL A 19 -8.33 6.67 -15.47
C VAL A 19 -7.40 6.92 -14.28
N VAL A 20 -6.62 8.00 -14.32
CA VAL A 20 -5.75 8.40 -13.21
C VAL A 20 -6.57 8.69 -11.94
N ALA A 21 -7.68 9.42 -12.06
CA ALA A 21 -8.56 9.71 -10.93
C ALA A 21 -9.24 8.46 -10.36
N HIS A 22 -9.62 7.50 -11.21
CA HIS A 22 -10.20 6.22 -10.79
C HIS A 22 -9.20 5.37 -10.01
N ASN A 23 -8.00 5.15 -10.57
CA ASN A 23 -6.96 4.35 -9.92
C ASN A 23 -6.49 5.00 -8.61
N THR A 24 -6.36 6.33 -8.57
CA THR A 24 -6.00 7.06 -7.34
C THR A 24 -7.03 6.87 -6.23
N ARG A 25 -8.34 6.88 -6.54
CA ARG A 25 -9.39 6.62 -5.54
C ARG A 25 -9.30 5.21 -4.97
N ILE A 26 -9.05 4.21 -5.82
CA ILE A 26 -8.91 2.81 -5.37
C ILE A 26 -7.67 2.65 -4.49
N GLY A 27 -6.55 3.25 -4.89
CA GLY A 27 -5.32 3.25 -4.09
C GLY A 27 -5.53 3.90 -2.72
N ALA A 28 -6.25 5.03 -2.66
CA ALA A 28 -6.58 5.69 -1.41
C ALA A 28 -7.46 4.83 -0.50
N VAL A 29 -8.46 4.12 -1.03
CA VAL A 29 -9.31 3.22 -0.24
C VAL A 29 -8.49 2.06 0.34
N LEU A 30 -7.63 1.42 -0.48
CA LEU A 30 -6.76 0.34 -0.02
C LEU A 30 -5.74 0.82 1.02
N PHE A 31 -5.24 2.04 0.88
CA PHE A 31 -4.38 2.68 1.87
C PHE A 31 -5.10 2.88 3.20
N VAL A 32 -6.33 3.39 3.20
CA VAL A 32 -7.13 3.55 4.42
C VAL A 32 -7.38 2.21 5.10
N ILE A 33 -7.69 1.16 4.32
CA ILE A 33 -7.86 -0.20 4.85
C ILE A 33 -6.57 -0.67 5.53
N TYR A 34 -5.42 -0.50 4.88
CA TYR A 34 -4.13 -0.84 5.46
C TYR A 34 -3.85 -0.09 6.76
N VAL A 35 -4.11 1.23 6.78
CA VAL A 35 -3.95 2.07 7.98
C VAL A 35 -4.85 1.59 9.12
N ALA A 36 -6.08 1.16 8.83
CA ALA A 36 -6.98 0.62 9.84
C ALA A 36 -6.42 -0.68 10.47
N PHE A 37 -5.92 -1.61 9.65
CA PHE A 37 -5.27 -2.83 10.15
C PHE A 37 -4.02 -2.52 10.98
N TYR A 38 -3.17 -1.62 10.50
CA TYR A 38 -1.99 -1.18 11.23
C TYR A 38 -2.34 -0.48 12.55
N GLY A 39 -3.37 0.38 12.54
CA GLY A 39 -3.88 1.04 13.74
C GLY A 39 -4.43 0.04 14.76
N GLY A 40 -5.14 -1.00 14.30
CA GLY A 40 -5.58 -2.11 15.15
C GLY A 40 -4.41 -2.85 15.81
N PHE A 41 -3.37 -3.18 15.04
CA PHE A 41 -2.14 -3.77 15.56
C PHE A 41 -1.43 -2.86 16.57
N MET A 42 -1.33 -1.56 16.29
CA MET A 42 -0.77 -0.57 17.20
C MET A 42 -1.55 -0.50 18.51
N ALA A 43 -2.89 -0.51 18.45
CA ALA A 43 -3.75 -0.52 19.63
C ALA A 43 -3.56 -1.81 20.43
N LEU A 44 -3.56 -2.98 19.79
CA LEU A 44 -3.27 -4.26 20.43
C LEU A 44 -1.90 -4.26 21.12
N SER A 45 -0.89 -3.68 20.46
CA SER A 45 0.46 -3.53 21.02
C SER A 45 0.51 -2.60 22.22
N ALA A 46 -0.30 -1.54 22.22
CA ALA A 46 -0.33 -0.54 23.28
C ALA A 46 -1.12 -1.01 24.52
N PHE A 47 -2.24 -1.71 24.33
CA PHE A 47 -3.13 -2.09 25.43
C PHE A 47 -2.87 -3.48 26.01
N TRP A 48 -2.30 -4.41 25.24
CA TRP A 48 -1.97 -5.77 25.70
C TRP A 48 -0.50 -6.15 25.46
N PRO A 49 0.46 -5.43 26.05
CA PRO A 49 1.88 -5.75 25.93
C PRO A 49 2.24 -7.11 26.54
N GLU A 50 1.55 -7.53 27.61
CA GLU A 50 1.73 -8.84 28.27
C GLU A 50 1.47 -10.02 27.32
N GLU A 51 0.37 -9.96 26.55
CA GLU A 51 0.04 -10.97 25.54
C GLU A 51 1.02 -10.93 24.36
N MET A 52 1.50 -9.73 24.01
CA MET A 52 2.48 -9.54 22.93
C MET A 52 3.88 -10.04 23.25
N SER A 53 4.27 -10.01 24.52
CA SER A 53 5.58 -10.48 24.99
C SER A 53 5.63 -11.99 25.18
N LYS A 54 4.51 -12.71 25.02
CA LYS A 54 4.51 -14.16 25.11
C LYS A 54 5.37 -14.74 23.98
N PRO A 55 6.35 -15.60 24.31
CA PRO A 55 7.12 -16.29 23.30
C PRO A 55 6.20 -17.27 22.55
N LEU A 56 6.11 -17.11 21.24
CA LEU A 56 5.47 -18.06 20.34
C LEU A 56 6.52 -18.98 19.69
N LEU A 57 6.06 -19.87 18.81
CA LEU A 57 6.88 -20.83 18.07
C LEU A 57 8.14 -20.18 17.49
N GLY A 58 9.31 -20.75 17.84
CA GLY A 58 10.62 -20.33 17.36
C GLY A 58 11.35 -19.28 18.21
N GLY A 59 10.81 -18.90 19.38
CA GLY A 59 11.42 -17.89 20.27
C GLY A 59 11.12 -16.45 19.86
N ALA A 60 10.27 -16.25 18.85
CA ALA A 60 9.78 -14.94 18.46
C ALA A 60 8.48 -14.60 19.22
N ASN A 61 8.40 -13.36 19.69
CA ASN A 61 7.23 -12.85 20.41
C ASN A 61 6.01 -12.73 19.50
N VAL A 62 4.81 -12.81 20.08
CA VAL A 62 3.54 -12.64 19.37
C VAL A 62 3.50 -11.35 18.53
N ALA A 63 4.12 -10.27 19.01
CA ALA A 63 4.27 -9.03 18.26
C ALA A 63 4.91 -9.22 16.87
N VAL A 64 5.94 -10.06 16.77
CA VAL A 64 6.68 -10.29 15.52
C VAL A 64 5.81 -11.00 14.50
N TRP A 65 5.03 -12.00 14.94
CA TRP A 65 4.10 -12.73 14.08
C TRP A 65 2.97 -11.84 13.55
N TYR A 66 2.42 -10.95 14.38
CA TYR A 66 1.45 -9.97 13.93
C TYR A 66 2.05 -8.94 12.96
N GLY A 67 3.30 -8.53 13.18
CA GLY A 67 4.04 -7.71 12.22
C GLY A 67 4.18 -8.39 10.85
N PHE A 68 4.52 -9.69 10.83
CA PHE A 68 4.55 -10.48 9.61
C PHE A 68 3.17 -10.60 8.95
N ALA A 69 2.10 -10.78 9.74
CA ALA A 69 0.75 -10.81 9.21
C ALA A 69 0.38 -9.48 8.51
N LEU A 70 0.77 -8.34 9.06
CA LEU A 70 0.57 -7.03 8.44
C LEU A 70 1.28 -6.90 7.08
N ILE A 71 2.51 -7.42 6.97
CA ILE A 71 3.25 -7.44 5.70
C ILE A 71 2.48 -8.26 4.66
N VAL A 72 1.98 -9.44 5.04
CA VAL A 72 1.16 -10.27 4.14
C VAL A 72 -0.09 -9.53 3.70
N VAL A 73 -0.80 -8.85 4.61
CA VAL A 73 -1.99 -8.04 4.29
C VAL A 73 -1.63 -6.91 3.31
N ALA A 74 -0.52 -6.21 3.51
CA ALA A 74 -0.05 -5.16 2.60
C ALA A 74 0.20 -5.71 1.19
N LEU A 75 0.86 -6.86 1.08
CA LEU A 75 1.12 -7.51 -0.20
C LEU A 75 -0.17 -7.93 -0.90
N VAL A 76 -1.13 -8.50 -0.16
CA VAL A 76 -2.44 -8.86 -0.71
C VAL A 76 -3.18 -7.62 -1.24
N LEU A 77 -3.20 -6.53 -0.48
CA LEU A 77 -3.81 -5.26 -0.92
C LEU A 77 -3.12 -4.71 -2.18
N ALA A 78 -1.79 -4.78 -2.26
CA ALA A 78 -1.04 -4.35 -3.44
C ALA A 78 -1.34 -5.21 -4.67
N LEU A 79 -1.47 -6.54 -4.51
CA LEU A 79 -1.88 -7.44 -5.59
C LEU A 79 -3.30 -7.17 -6.06
N ILE A 80 -4.22 -6.88 -5.13
CA ILE A 80 -5.59 -6.47 -5.45
C ILE A 80 -5.58 -5.17 -6.25
N TYR A 81 -4.84 -4.15 -5.80
CA TYR A 81 -4.67 -2.89 -6.53
C TYR A 81 -4.16 -3.11 -7.95
N MET A 82 -3.09 -3.89 -8.09
CA MET A 82 -2.47 -4.19 -9.38
C MET A 82 -3.46 -4.93 -10.30
N ARG A 83 -4.23 -5.87 -9.77
CA ARG A 83 -5.23 -6.61 -10.57
C ARG A 83 -6.38 -5.73 -11.04
N ILE A 84 -6.83 -4.80 -10.20
CA ILE A 84 -7.93 -3.89 -10.53
C ILE A 84 -7.44 -2.83 -11.53
N CYS A 85 -6.29 -2.19 -11.27
CA CYS A 85 -5.75 -1.15 -12.13
C CYS A 85 -5.21 -1.67 -13.47
N ARG A 86 -4.75 -2.93 -13.55
CA ARG A 86 -4.27 -3.52 -14.82
C ARG A 86 -5.37 -3.72 -15.87
N LYS A 87 -6.65 -3.62 -15.48
CA LYS A 87 -7.80 -3.73 -16.40
C LYS A 87 -8.46 -2.40 -16.73
N ALA A 88 -8.05 -1.31 -16.08
CA ALA A 88 -8.48 0.05 -16.38
C ALA A 88 -7.54 0.65 -17.43
#